data_AF-A0A7K2NP99-F1
#
_entry.id   AF-A0A7K2NP99-F1
#
_cell.length_a   1.000
_cell.length_b   1.000
_cell.length_c   1.000
_cell.angle_alpha   90.00
_cell.angle_beta   90.00
_cell.angle_gamma   90.00
#
_symmetry.space_group_name_H-M   'P 1'
#
loop_
_entity.id
_entity.type
_entity.pdbx_description
1 polymer ?
#
loop_
_entity_poly.entity_id
_entity_poly.type
_entity_poly.pdbx_seq_one_letter_code
_entity_poly.pdbx_strand_id
1 'polypeptide(L)'
;MTDVDTASRDRLTVAVLAQYRMATTEQMHLILSPDVRIEQTRRRLVKLRGEGLINRVTLPQAGRTRVWYTTRYGAQVASEWPELRGRRPPRGAHDRTAVRLGVGHGLTVTETALAFLQDARRHGDLCQPLDWIPEVHHPLGGGEAVIPDALLYYRSHDTGTGEADSSGDGAGGSMLRAFVEVDRATMGPERLAAKLGAYARLHQYIPAPPPGTRRTLTVPEESWRRRYPLFPRLLFVLDGTGPAGIHTRLTALQAAARQPAHTALLHDIPILAAPMTDLLRHGPAAPIWHPIGGPDQRVGWMHTRHTLPGPTTGAEPRAAAPTTAGHRPDWSQLRT
;
A
#
# COMPACT_ATOMS: atom_id res chain seq x y z
N MET A 1 -7.34 12.89 34.58
CA MET A 1 -7.13 12.90 33.11
C MET A 1 -6.58 11.59 32.54
N THR A 2 -6.42 10.52 33.34
CA THR A 2 -5.81 9.24 32.94
C THR A 2 -6.80 8.16 32.49
N ASP A 3 -8.05 8.24 32.95
CA ASP A 3 -9.07 7.21 32.70
C ASP A 3 -9.66 7.32 31.28
N VAL A 4 -9.87 8.56 30.80
CA VAL A 4 -10.35 8.85 29.44
C VAL A 4 -9.33 8.42 28.38
N ASP A 5 -8.04 8.66 28.62
CA ASP A 5 -6.96 8.21 27.72
C ASP A 5 -6.84 6.68 27.69
N THR A 6 -7.13 6.02 28.81
CA THR A 6 -7.08 4.56 28.90
C THR A 6 -8.28 3.93 28.18
N ALA A 7 -9.50 4.44 28.40
CA ALA A 7 -10.69 4.02 27.67
C ALA A 7 -10.55 4.26 26.15
N SER A 8 -9.95 5.40 25.75
CA SER A 8 -9.67 5.73 24.36
C SER A 8 -8.69 4.75 23.71
N ARG A 9 -7.64 4.35 24.44
CA ARG A 9 -6.65 3.37 23.96
C ARG A 9 -7.19 1.95 23.92
N ASP A 10 -8.04 1.56 24.87
CA ASP A 10 -8.69 0.25 24.90
C ASP A 10 -9.66 0.12 23.71
N ARG A 11 -10.46 1.16 23.45
CA ARG A 11 -11.30 1.27 22.26
C ARG A 11 -10.48 1.16 20.97
N LEU A 12 -9.40 1.93 20.83
CA LEU A 12 -8.55 1.87 19.65
C LEU A 12 -7.93 0.47 19.46
N THR A 13 -7.52 -0.20 20.54
CA THR A 13 -6.95 -1.55 20.48
C THR A 13 -7.93 -2.55 19.88
N VAL A 14 -9.17 -2.54 20.36
CA VAL A 14 -10.22 -3.41 19.83
C VAL A 14 -10.57 -3.02 18.40
N ALA A 15 -10.61 -1.72 18.08
CA ALA A 15 -10.93 -1.24 16.74
C ALA A 15 -9.88 -1.70 15.71
N VAL A 16 -8.60 -1.56 16.04
CA VAL A 16 -7.49 -2.05 15.23
C VAL A 16 -7.58 -3.57 15.03
N LEU A 17 -7.80 -4.36 16.08
CA LEU A 17 -7.94 -5.82 15.91
C LEU A 17 -9.19 -6.22 15.12
N ALA A 18 -10.29 -5.47 15.22
CA ALA A 18 -11.49 -5.71 14.44
C ALA A 18 -11.23 -5.49 12.95
N GLN A 19 -10.47 -4.43 12.63
CA GLN A 19 -10.13 -4.04 11.27
C GLN A 19 -9.02 -4.91 10.66
N TYR A 20 -7.92 -5.10 11.38
CA TYR A 20 -6.75 -5.86 10.94
C TYR A 20 -6.99 -7.36 10.97
N ARG A 21 -8.06 -7.81 11.64
CA ARG A 21 -8.48 -9.20 11.87
C ARG A 21 -7.54 -9.97 12.79
N MET A 22 -6.23 -9.78 12.66
CA MET A 22 -5.23 -10.38 13.54
C MET A 22 -3.91 -9.60 13.58
N ALA A 23 -3.21 -9.71 14.71
CA ALA A 23 -1.87 -9.16 14.88
C ALA A 23 -1.13 -9.87 16.02
N THR A 24 0.20 -9.85 15.99
CA THR A 24 1.01 -10.25 17.15
C THR A 24 0.99 -9.19 18.23
N THR A 25 1.44 -9.52 19.45
CA THR A 25 1.63 -8.52 20.51
C THR A 25 2.59 -7.39 20.10
N GLU A 26 3.65 -7.73 19.39
CA GLU A 26 4.66 -6.77 18.94
C GLU A 26 4.09 -5.84 17.86
N GLN A 27 3.40 -6.41 16.87
CA GLN A 27 2.70 -5.62 15.85
C GLN A 27 1.67 -4.68 16.49
N MET A 28 0.83 -5.16 17.42
CA MET A 28 -0.12 -4.30 18.15
C MET A 28 0.57 -3.18 18.92
N HIS A 29 1.72 -3.46 19.53
CA HIS A 29 2.49 -2.45 20.26
C HIS A 29 3.01 -1.37 19.33
N LEU A 30 3.63 -1.76 18.21
CA LEU A 30 4.21 -0.83 17.25
C LEU A 30 3.13 -0.06 16.48
N ILE A 31 1.96 -0.65 16.23
CA ILE A 31 0.81 0.03 15.62
C ILE A 31 0.24 1.09 16.57
N LEU A 32 0.00 0.75 17.84
CA LEU A 32 -0.77 1.61 18.74
C LEU A 32 0.07 2.66 19.46
N SER A 33 1.26 2.28 19.94
CA SER A 33 2.05 3.11 20.86
C SER A 33 3.50 2.60 20.89
N PRO A 34 4.33 2.90 19.87
CA PRO A 34 5.72 2.44 19.84
C PRO A 34 6.58 3.05 20.96
N ASP A 35 6.22 4.22 21.47
CA ASP A 35 7.02 4.96 22.46
C ASP A 35 6.81 4.53 23.92
N VAL A 36 5.86 3.63 24.18
CA VAL A 36 5.63 3.07 25.52
C VAL A 36 6.29 1.71 25.68
N ARG A 37 6.48 1.23 26.91
CA ARG A 37 6.98 -0.14 27.11
C ARG A 37 5.98 -1.18 26.62
N ILE A 38 6.46 -2.20 25.89
CA ILE A 38 5.64 -3.31 25.36
C ILE A 38 4.79 -4.02 26.43
N GLU A 39 5.24 -4.02 27.69
CA GLU A 39 4.52 -4.55 28.86
C GLU A 39 3.14 -3.90 29.03
N GLN A 40 3.00 -2.60 28.72
CA GLN A 40 1.71 -1.91 28.81
C GLN A 40 0.73 -2.48 27.78
N THR A 41 1.17 -2.68 26.54
CA THR A 41 0.38 -3.34 25.49
C THR A 41 0.02 -4.76 25.89
N ARG A 42 0.97 -5.54 26.44
CA ARG A 42 0.71 -6.89 26.94
C ARG A 42 -0.38 -6.92 28.01
N ARG A 43 -0.31 -6.03 29.01
CA ARG A 43 -1.32 -5.92 30.08
C ARG A 43 -2.68 -5.54 29.51
N ARG A 44 -2.73 -4.58 28.57
CA ARG A 44 -3.98 -4.20 27.88
C ARG A 44 -4.62 -5.36 27.13
N LEU A 45 -3.85 -6.10 26.33
CA LEU A 45 -4.37 -7.25 25.60
C LEU A 45 -4.88 -8.36 26.53
N VAL A 46 -4.24 -8.57 27.69
CA VAL A 46 -4.72 -9.51 28.70
C VAL A 46 -6.02 -9.04 29.34
N LYS A 47 -6.12 -7.75 29.70
CA LYS A 47 -7.35 -7.12 30.24
C LYS A 47 -8.53 -7.29 29.26
N LEU A 48 -8.37 -6.86 28.01
CA LEU A 48 -9.41 -6.93 26.98
C LEU A 48 -9.84 -8.37 26.66
N ARG A 49 -8.94 -9.34 26.83
CA ARG A 49 -9.27 -10.77 26.74
C ARG A 49 -10.07 -11.25 27.95
N GLY A 50 -9.76 -10.78 29.15
CA GLY A 50 -10.55 -11.04 30.36
C GLY A 50 -11.98 -10.52 30.24
N GLU A 51 -12.16 -9.38 29.55
CA GLU A 51 -13.46 -8.78 29.22
C GLU A 51 -14.18 -9.46 28.04
N GLY A 52 -13.55 -10.47 27.41
CA GLY A 52 -14.15 -11.22 26.30
C GLY A 52 -14.20 -10.49 24.97
N LEU A 53 -13.59 -9.31 24.84
CA LEU A 53 -13.57 -8.51 23.60
C LEU A 53 -12.60 -9.09 22.55
N ILE A 54 -11.48 -9.64 23.01
CA ILE A 54 -10.47 -10.24 22.14
C ILE A 54 -10.08 -11.64 22.63
N ASN A 55 -9.51 -12.43 21.74
CA ASN A 55 -8.93 -13.73 22.10
C ASN A 55 -7.60 -13.92 21.39
N ARG A 56 -6.92 -15.05 21.66
CA ARG A 56 -5.64 -15.36 21.05
C ARG A 56 -5.54 -16.81 20.61
N VAL A 57 -4.69 -17.03 19.60
CA VAL A 57 -4.11 -18.34 19.30
C VAL A 57 -2.61 -18.30 19.55
N THR A 58 -2.05 -19.41 19.99
CA THR A 58 -0.61 -19.56 20.20
C THR A 58 -0.08 -20.43 19.06
N LEU A 59 0.91 -19.92 18.33
CA LEU A 59 1.53 -20.67 17.24
C LEU A 59 2.61 -21.61 17.79
N PRO A 60 2.60 -22.91 17.43
CA PRO A 60 3.57 -23.86 17.96
C PRO A 60 4.98 -23.67 17.40
N GLN A 61 5.13 -23.35 16.10
CA GLN A 61 6.43 -23.30 15.43
C GLN A 61 7.17 -21.96 15.55
N ALA A 62 6.50 -20.88 15.96
CA ALA A 62 7.07 -19.53 16.02
C ALA A 62 7.31 -19.08 17.46
N GLY A 63 8.06 -19.85 18.27
CA GLY A 63 8.45 -19.43 19.63
C GLY A 63 7.28 -19.16 20.58
N ARG A 64 6.14 -19.85 20.41
CA ARG A 64 4.88 -19.61 21.15
C ARG A 64 4.30 -18.20 20.93
N THR A 65 4.55 -17.61 19.77
CA THR A 65 4.00 -16.31 19.37
C THR A 65 2.48 -16.31 19.52
N ARG A 66 1.98 -15.25 20.16
CA ARG A 66 0.55 -15.04 20.40
C ARG A 66 -0.01 -14.14 19.30
N VAL A 67 -0.98 -14.66 18.58
CA VAL A 67 -1.74 -13.92 17.58
C VAL A 67 -3.10 -13.59 18.19
N TRP A 68 -3.40 -12.30 18.26
CA TRP A 68 -4.63 -11.76 18.82
C TRP A 68 -5.63 -11.49 17.71
N TYR A 69 -6.92 -11.68 18.01
CA TYR A 69 -8.04 -11.43 17.10
C TYR A 69 -9.26 -11.03 17.92
N THR A 70 -10.24 -10.37 17.31
CA THR A 70 -11.49 -10.01 17.98
C THR A 70 -12.40 -11.22 18.13
N THR A 71 -13.07 -11.32 19.29
CA THR A 71 -14.18 -12.27 19.43
C THR A 71 -15.40 -11.76 18.67
N ARG A 72 -16.42 -12.60 18.50
CA ARG A 72 -17.71 -12.17 17.95
C ARG A 72 -18.31 -11.00 18.76
N TYR A 73 -18.19 -11.06 20.09
CA TYR A 73 -18.68 -9.99 20.97
C TYR A 73 -17.88 -8.70 20.77
N GLY A 74 -16.55 -8.75 20.81
CA GLY A 74 -15.73 -7.55 20.61
C GLY A 74 -15.90 -6.91 19.24
N ALA A 75 -16.10 -7.72 18.19
CA ALA A 75 -16.39 -7.21 16.86
C ALA A 75 -17.75 -6.53 16.75
N GLN A 76 -18.78 -7.07 17.43
CA GLN A 76 -20.10 -6.45 17.52
C GLN A 76 -20.03 -5.11 18.29
N VAL A 77 -19.30 -5.07 19.41
CA VAL A 77 -19.08 -3.81 20.14
C VAL A 77 -18.36 -2.79 19.25
N ALA A 78 -17.33 -3.24 18.54
CA ALA A 78 -16.54 -2.38 17.66
C ALA A 78 -17.34 -1.83 16.47
N SER A 79 -18.30 -2.58 15.94
CA SER A 79 -19.11 -2.13 14.78
C SER A 79 -20.04 -0.97 15.08
N GLU A 80 -20.36 -0.74 16.36
CA GLU A 80 -21.17 0.41 16.78
C GLU A 80 -20.37 1.73 16.80
N TRP A 81 -19.04 1.64 16.80
CA TRP A 81 -18.18 2.82 16.86
C TRP A 81 -18.15 3.56 15.52
N PRO A 82 -18.24 4.91 15.54
CA PRO A 82 -18.18 5.74 14.33
C PRO A 82 -17.06 5.38 13.34
N GLU A 83 -15.87 5.05 13.83
CA GLU A 83 -14.69 4.80 12.99
C GLU A 83 -14.81 3.49 12.19
N LEU A 84 -15.63 2.54 12.67
CA LEU A 84 -15.86 1.23 12.06
C LEU A 84 -17.28 1.04 11.53
N ARG A 85 -18.14 2.05 11.65
CA ARG A 85 -19.53 1.98 11.20
C ARG A 85 -19.59 1.64 9.71
N GLY A 86 -20.47 0.71 9.37
CA GLY A 86 -20.64 0.23 7.98
C GLY A 86 -19.56 -0.75 7.51
N ARG A 87 -18.54 -1.04 8.33
CA ARG A 87 -17.57 -2.10 8.04
C ARG A 87 -18.13 -3.43 8.55
N ARG A 88 -18.28 -4.41 7.66
CA ARG A 88 -18.66 -5.76 8.06
C ARG A 88 -17.40 -6.61 8.18
N PRO A 89 -17.11 -7.20 9.35
CA PRO A 89 -16.02 -8.17 9.46
C PRO A 89 -16.30 -9.35 8.50
N PRO A 90 -15.30 -9.82 7.74
CA PRO A 90 -15.53 -10.92 6.81
C PRO A 90 -15.91 -12.20 7.56
N ARG A 91 -16.62 -13.11 6.87
CA ARG A 91 -17.05 -14.39 7.46
C ARG A 91 -15.84 -15.13 8.04
N GLY A 92 -15.98 -15.63 9.27
CA GLY A 92 -14.91 -16.36 9.95
C GLY A 92 -13.80 -15.49 10.58
N ALA A 93 -13.86 -14.16 10.51
CA ALA A 93 -12.86 -13.29 11.15
C ALA A 93 -12.71 -13.50 12.67
N HIS A 94 -13.73 -14.07 13.32
CA HIS A 94 -13.77 -14.35 14.76
C HIS A 94 -13.66 -15.85 15.08
N ASP A 95 -13.56 -16.70 14.06
CA ASP A 95 -13.43 -18.14 14.22
C ASP A 95 -11.96 -18.52 14.46
N ARG A 96 -11.71 -19.28 15.52
CA ARG A 96 -10.36 -19.65 15.93
C ARG A 96 -9.63 -20.45 14.85
N THR A 97 -10.33 -21.32 14.12
CA THR A 97 -9.72 -22.18 13.09
C THR A 97 -9.41 -21.37 11.84
N ALA A 98 -10.34 -20.53 11.39
CA ALA A 98 -10.13 -19.62 10.27
C ALA A 98 -8.96 -18.67 10.54
N VAL A 99 -8.88 -18.10 11.75
CA VAL A 99 -7.73 -17.28 12.17
C VAL A 99 -6.44 -18.09 12.05
N ARG A 100 -6.38 -19.32 12.59
CA ARG A 100 -5.19 -20.19 12.51
C ARG A 100 -4.74 -20.50 11.09
N LEU A 101 -5.67 -20.76 10.18
CA LEU A 101 -5.38 -21.08 8.78
C LEU A 101 -4.89 -19.83 8.01
N GLY A 102 -5.41 -18.66 8.36
CA GLY A 102 -5.06 -17.39 7.73
C GLY A 102 -3.81 -16.70 8.28
N VAL A 103 -3.24 -17.18 9.40
CA VAL A 103 -2.17 -16.47 10.14
C VAL A 103 -1.02 -16.02 9.26
N GLY A 104 -0.51 -16.88 8.40
CA GLY A 104 0.66 -16.54 7.58
C GLY A 104 0.40 -15.33 6.69
N HIS A 105 -0.73 -15.31 5.97
CA HIS A 105 -1.10 -14.18 5.12
C HIS A 105 -1.49 -12.96 5.94
N GLY A 106 -2.39 -13.13 6.90
CA GLY A 106 -2.90 -12.03 7.73
C GLY A 106 -1.80 -11.28 8.48
N LEU A 107 -0.83 -11.98 9.07
CA LEU A 107 0.29 -11.32 9.75
C LEU A 107 1.21 -10.57 8.79
N THR A 108 1.36 -11.04 7.54
CA THR A 108 2.19 -10.37 6.52
C THR A 108 1.49 -9.10 5.99
N VAL A 109 0.17 -9.14 5.85
CA VAL A 109 -0.64 -7.94 5.56
C VAL A 109 -0.52 -6.91 6.69
N THR A 110 -0.61 -7.36 7.94
CA THR A 110 -0.40 -6.48 9.12
C THR A 110 1.04 -5.93 9.19
N GLU A 111 2.05 -6.73 8.81
CA GLU A 111 3.44 -6.28 8.74
C GLU A 111 3.64 -5.20 7.67
N THR A 112 3.00 -5.38 6.51
CA THR A 112 2.99 -4.38 5.44
C THR A 112 2.41 -3.06 5.96
N ALA A 113 1.25 -3.12 6.62
CA ALA A 113 0.62 -1.95 7.23
C ALA A 113 1.57 -1.25 8.21
N LEU A 114 2.25 -2.03 9.06
CA LEU A 114 3.18 -1.49 10.04
C LEU A 114 4.36 -0.75 9.37
N ALA A 115 4.89 -1.27 8.25
CA ALA A 115 5.94 -0.59 7.49
C ALA A 115 5.48 0.80 7.03
N PHE A 116 4.26 0.94 6.51
CA PHE A 116 3.70 2.25 6.13
C PHE A 116 3.47 3.17 7.34
N LEU A 117 2.91 2.65 8.43
CA LEU A 117 2.64 3.45 9.64
C LEU A 117 3.93 4.01 10.26
N GLN A 118 4.97 3.18 10.37
CA GLN A 118 6.25 3.60 10.92
C GLN A 118 6.96 4.58 10.00
N ASP A 119 6.92 4.34 8.70
CA ASP A 119 7.54 5.22 7.72
C ASP A 119 6.86 6.59 7.66
N ALA A 120 5.52 6.63 7.74
CA ALA A 120 4.79 7.87 7.84
C ALA A 120 5.23 8.70 9.05
N ARG A 121 5.33 8.04 10.22
CA ARG A 121 5.80 8.69 11.47
C ARG A 121 7.22 9.26 11.32
N ARG A 122 8.12 8.54 10.63
CA ARG A 122 9.49 9.03 10.39
C ARG A 122 9.53 10.28 9.52
N HIS A 123 8.63 10.38 8.54
CA HIS A 123 8.59 11.49 7.60
C HIS A 123 7.65 12.64 8.02
N GLY A 124 6.95 12.51 9.15
CA GLY A 124 5.92 13.48 9.57
C GLY A 124 4.65 13.42 8.72
N ASP A 125 4.50 12.39 7.91
CA ASP A 125 3.30 12.10 7.13
C ASP A 125 2.21 11.50 8.03
N LEU A 126 0.97 11.52 7.55
CA LEU A 126 -0.17 11.03 8.30
C LEU A 126 -0.71 9.75 7.69
N CYS A 127 -0.48 8.67 8.43
CA CYS A 127 -1.09 7.37 8.26
C CYS A 127 -1.43 6.86 9.67
N GLN A 128 -2.71 6.91 10.03
CA GLN A 128 -3.20 6.42 11.32
C GLN A 128 -3.49 4.92 11.23
N PRO A 129 -3.51 4.18 12.35
CA PRO A 129 -3.82 2.76 12.35
C PRO A 129 -5.11 2.42 11.59
N LEU A 130 -6.16 3.24 11.70
CA LEU A 130 -7.44 2.96 11.03
C LEU A 130 -7.49 3.37 9.55
N ASP A 131 -6.43 3.98 9.01
CA ASP A 131 -6.30 4.35 7.60
C ASP A 131 -5.87 3.17 6.71
N TRP A 132 -5.47 2.05 7.28
CA TRP A 132 -5.20 0.79 6.59
C TRP A 132 -6.37 -0.18 6.72
N ILE A 133 -7.13 -0.41 5.66
CA ILE A 133 -8.38 -1.18 5.69
C ILE A 133 -8.22 -2.49 4.91
N PRO A 134 -8.09 -3.66 5.58
CA PRO A 134 -8.00 -4.93 4.87
C PRO A 134 -9.28 -5.32 4.14
N GLU A 135 -9.13 -6.05 3.03
CA GLU A 135 -10.21 -6.77 2.33
C GLU A 135 -11.46 -5.92 1.97
N VAL A 136 -11.23 -4.76 1.35
CA VAL A 136 -12.33 -3.88 0.91
C VAL A 136 -13.00 -4.44 -0.35
N HIS A 137 -14.30 -4.74 -0.28
CA HIS A 137 -15.03 -5.38 -1.37
C HIS A 137 -15.49 -4.40 -2.47
N HIS A 138 -15.11 -4.65 -3.72
CA HIS A 138 -15.50 -3.87 -4.91
C HIS A 138 -16.25 -4.74 -5.93
N PRO A 139 -17.60 -4.70 -5.99
CA PRO A 139 -18.38 -5.55 -6.88
C PRO A 139 -18.23 -5.19 -8.36
N LEU A 140 -18.16 -6.20 -9.23
CA LEU A 140 -18.04 -6.11 -10.71
C LEU A 140 -19.27 -6.68 -11.47
N GLY A 141 -20.38 -6.93 -10.78
CA GLY A 141 -21.57 -7.57 -11.36
C GLY A 141 -21.41 -9.09 -11.49
N GLY A 142 -22.51 -9.82 -11.73
CA GLY A 142 -22.48 -11.28 -11.89
C GLY A 142 -22.00 -12.06 -10.66
N GLY A 143 -21.95 -11.44 -9.48
CA GLY A 143 -21.38 -12.04 -8.26
C GLY A 143 -19.86 -11.92 -8.14
N GLU A 144 -19.18 -11.32 -9.12
CA GLU A 144 -17.75 -11.08 -9.08
C GLU A 144 -17.40 -9.81 -8.29
N ALA A 145 -16.21 -9.78 -7.70
CA ALA A 145 -15.69 -8.61 -7.01
C ALA A 145 -14.15 -8.62 -7.00
N VAL A 146 -13.57 -7.42 -6.93
CA VAL A 146 -12.16 -7.22 -6.58
C VAL A 146 -12.06 -6.95 -5.09
N ILE A 147 -11.18 -7.67 -4.42
CA ILE A 147 -10.92 -7.53 -3.00
C ILE A 147 -9.40 -7.40 -2.83
N PRO A 148 -8.84 -6.18 -2.80
CA PRO A 148 -7.46 -5.97 -2.38
C PRO A 148 -7.20 -6.57 -1.00
N ASP A 149 -5.97 -7.02 -0.76
CA ASP A 149 -5.55 -7.40 0.59
C ASP A 149 -5.68 -6.21 1.56
N ALA A 150 -5.42 -4.98 1.08
CA ALA A 150 -5.77 -3.77 1.82
C ALA A 150 -6.01 -2.53 0.94
N LEU A 151 -6.74 -1.57 1.49
CA LEU A 151 -6.81 -0.19 1.03
C LEU A 151 -6.10 0.71 2.04
N LEU A 152 -5.11 1.46 1.57
CA LEU A 152 -4.37 2.45 2.34
C LEU A 152 -4.90 3.85 2.03
N TYR A 153 -5.17 4.64 3.08
CA TYR A 153 -5.27 6.09 3.03
C TYR A 153 -4.01 6.70 3.65
N TYR A 154 -3.49 7.74 3.01
CA TYR A 154 -2.23 8.36 3.42
C TYR A 154 -2.27 9.85 3.09
N ARG A 155 -1.71 10.68 3.95
CA ARG A 155 -1.50 12.09 3.66
C ARG A 155 -0.01 12.40 3.79
N SER A 156 0.63 12.67 2.67
CA SER A 156 2.02 13.12 2.65
C SER A 156 2.05 14.59 3.06
N HIS A 157 2.92 14.94 4.00
CA HIS A 157 3.24 16.32 4.30
C HIS A 157 4.01 16.88 3.10
N ASP A 158 3.49 17.95 2.50
CA ASP A 158 4.23 18.63 1.46
C ASP A 158 5.53 19.16 2.07
N THR A 159 6.67 18.73 1.54
CA THR A 159 7.99 19.23 1.93
C THR A 159 8.47 20.27 0.93
N GLY A 160 7.58 21.04 0.30
CA GLY A 160 7.94 22.31 -0.33
C GLY A 160 9.07 22.24 -1.37
N THR A 161 9.26 21.10 -2.01
CA THR A 161 10.23 20.95 -3.12
C THR A 161 9.56 21.06 -4.50
N GLY A 162 8.26 21.34 -4.56
CA GLY A 162 7.60 21.86 -5.74
C GLY A 162 7.48 23.38 -5.62
N GLU A 163 7.86 24.11 -6.66
CA GLU A 163 7.86 25.58 -6.72
C GLU A 163 6.65 26.19 -6.02
N ALA A 164 6.93 27.13 -5.10
CA ALA A 164 5.93 27.84 -4.32
C ALA A 164 5.07 28.71 -5.25
N ASP A 165 3.99 28.13 -5.79
CA ASP A 165 2.89 28.91 -6.30
C ASP A 165 2.26 29.65 -5.13
N SER A 166 2.63 30.93 -5.05
CA SER A 166 2.25 31.89 -4.03
C SER A 166 0.75 32.20 -4.13
N SER A 167 -0.07 31.27 -3.65
CA SER A 167 -1.46 31.50 -3.31
C SER A 167 -1.66 31.00 -1.89
N GLY A 168 -1.53 31.93 -0.95
CA GLY A 168 -1.67 31.69 0.48
C GLY A 168 -3.09 31.28 0.83
N ASP A 169 -3.36 29.97 0.79
CA ASP A 169 -4.17 29.24 1.76
C ASP A 169 -4.02 27.73 1.50
N GLY A 170 -3.27 26.99 2.32
CA GLY A 170 -3.11 25.55 2.05
C GLY A 170 -2.02 24.83 2.82
N ALA A 171 -2.14 24.73 4.14
CA ALA A 171 -1.40 23.77 4.96
C ALA A 171 -1.81 22.30 4.67
N GLY A 172 -1.99 21.93 3.40
CA GLY A 172 -2.69 20.73 2.95
C GLY A 172 -1.77 19.76 2.23
N GLY A 173 -1.22 18.78 2.97
CA GLY A 173 -0.47 17.67 2.39
C GLY A 173 -1.27 16.85 1.35
N SER A 174 -0.57 16.23 0.39
CA SER A 174 -1.17 15.42 -0.69
C SER A 174 -1.87 14.17 -0.16
N MET A 175 -3.14 14.00 -0.50
CA MET A 175 -3.95 12.83 -0.11
C MET A 175 -3.75 11.69 -1.12
N LEU A 176 -3.12 10.60 -0.68
CA LEU A 176 -2.83 9.41 -1.47
C LEU A 176 -3.71 8.23 -1.03
N ARG A 177 -4.02 7.37 -1.99
CA ARG A 177 -4.73 6.11 -1.77
C ARG A 177 -4.06 4.99 -2.55
N ALA A 178 -4.01 3.80 -1.97
CA ALA A 178 -3.47 2.62 -2.64
C ALA A 178 -4.27 1.36 -2.32
N PHE A 179 -4.60 0.59 -3.36
CA PHE A 179 -4.87 -0.83 -3.23
C PHE A 179 -3.54 -1.57 -3.09
N VAL A 180 -3.44 -2.39 -2.06
CA VAL A 180 -2.25 -3.17 -1.75
C VAL A 180 -2.58 -4.65 -1.87
N GLU A 181 -1.72 -5.36 -2.61
CA GLU A 181 -1.75 -6.80 -2.81
C GLU A 181 -0.46 -7.38 -2.23
N VAL A 182 -0.57 -8.30 -1.27
CA VAL A 182 0.56 -8.95 -0.62
C VAL A 182 0.68 -10.36 -1.20
N ASP A 183 1.72 -10.62 -1.99
CA ASP A 183 1.96 -11.95 -2.54
C ASP A 183 3.02 -12.69 -1.72
N ARG A 184 2.60 -13.70 -0.95
CA ARG A 184 3.50 -14.56 -0.16
C ARG A 184 4.07 -15.74 -0.94
N ALA A 185 4.07 -15.66 -2.26
CA ALA A 185 4.45 -16.73 -3.16
C ALA A 185 3.67 -18.05 -2.99
N THR A 186 2.47 -18.00 -2.40
CA THR A 186 1.57 -19.16 -2.25
C THR A 186 0.79 -19.45 -3.53
N MET A 187 0.69 -18.47 -4.43
CA MET A 187 0.17 -18.64 -5.78
C MET A 187 1.28 -18.52 -6.83
N GLY A 188 1.02 -19.10 -8.00
CA GLY A 188 1.91 -18.96 -9.15
C GLY A 188 1.96 -17.52 -9.68
N PRO A 189 3.07 -17.11 -10.32
CA PRO A 189 3.27 -15.75 -10.81
C PRO A 189 2.21 -15.33 -11.84
N GLU A 190 1.70 -16.25 -12.68
CA GLU A 190 0.61 -15.97 -13.62
C GLU A 190 -0.72 -15.62 -12.92
N ARG A 191 -1.01 -16.27 -11.78
CA ARG A 191 -2.21 -15.94 -10.98
C ARG A 191 -2.09 -14.58 -10.31
N LEU A 192 -0.88 -14.21 -9.89
CA LEU A 192 -0.58 -12.86 -9.41
C LEU A 192 -0.79 -11.83 -10.54
N ALA A 193 -0.24 -12.10 -11.72
CA ALA A 193 -0.36 -11.22 -12.88
C ALA A 193 -1.81 -11.06 -13.34
N ALA A 194 -2.63 -12.12 -13.27
CA ALA A 194 -4.06 -12.08 -13.56
C ALA A 194 -4.86 -11.09 -12.67
N LYS A 195 -4.33 -10.72 -11.48
CA LYS A 195 -4.96 -9.67 -10.65
C LYS A 195 -4.98 -8.32 -11.39
N LEU A 196 -4.00 -8.02 -12.25
CA LEU A 196 -4.02 -6.79 -13.07
C LEU A 196 -5.26 -6.69 -13.94
N GLY A 197 -5.68 -7.81 -14.54
CA GLY A 197 -6.91 -7.88 -15.33
C GLY A 197 -8.16 -7.60 -14.50
N ALA A 198 -8.21 -8.10 -13.26
CA ALA A 198 -9.32 -7.80 -12.34
C ALA A 198 -9.39 -6.30 -11.99
N TYR A 199 -8.25 -5.65 -11.75
CA TYR A 199 -8.20 -4.20 -11.52
C TYR A 199 -8.50 -3.37 -12.77
N ALA A 200 -8.06 -3.80 -13.96
CA ALA A 200 -8.41 -3.14 -15.21
C ALA A 200 -9.92 -3.19 -15.46
N ARG A 201 -10.55 -4.35 -15.18
CA ARG A 201 -12.01 -4.48 -15.21
C ARG A 201 -12.67 -3.55 -14.20
N LEU A 202 -12.19 -3.49 -12.95
CA LEU A 202 -12.70 -2.56 -11.94
C LEU A 202 -12.61 -1.10 -12.38
N HIS A 203 -11.48 -0.70 -12.97
CA HIS A 203 -11.23 0.66 -13.42
C HIS A 203 -12.24 1.14 -14.46
N GLN A 204 -12.70 0.23 -15.32
CA GLN A 204 -13.66 0.53 -16.40
C GLN A 204 -15.11 0.10 -16.06
N TYR A 205 -15.35 -0.45 -14.87
CA TYR A 205 -16.63 -1.07 -14.56
C TYR A 205 -17.72 -0.04 -14.27
N ILE A 206 -18.68 0.04 -15.18
CA ILE A 206 -19.91 0.82 -15.05
C ILE A 206 -21.06 -0.14 -14.70
N PRO A 207 -21.69 -0.03 -13.52
CA PRO A 207 -22.82 -0.88 -13.15
C PRO A 207 -24.00 -0.68 -14.08
N ALA A 208 -24.65 -1.78 -14.49
CA ALA A 208 -25.92 -1.69 -15.19
C ALA A 208 -26.99 -1.06 -14.28
N PRO A 209 -27.89 -0.21 -14.81
CA PRO A 209 -28.97 0.36 -14.02
C PRO A 209 -29.89 -0.75 -13.47
N PRO A 210 -30.42 -0.60 -12.25
CA PRO A 210 -31.35 -1.58 -11.69
C PRO A 210 -32.59 -1.75 -12.58
N PRO A 211 -33.14 -2.98 -12.72
CA PRO A 211 -34.37 -3.21 -13.47
C PRO A 211 -35.50 -2.28 -12.99
N GLY A 212 -36.21 -1.64 -13.93
CA GLY A 212 -37.33 -0.74 -13.62
C GLY A 212 -36.95 0.73 -13.32
N THR A 213 -35.66 1.08 -13.31
CA THR A 213 -35.23 2.48 -13.16
C THR A 213 -35.41 3.22 -14.50
N ARG A 214 -36.22 4.29 -14.54
CA ARG A 214 -36.25 5.22 -15.69
C ARG A 214 -34.83 5.71 -15.94
N ARG A 215 -34.36 5.66 -17.20
CA ARG A 215 -33.05 6.21 -17.60
C ARG A 215 -32.95 7.66 -17.11
N THR A 216 -32.25 7.87 -16.00
CA THR A 216 -31.84 9.19 -15.57
C THR A 216 -30.81 9.72 -16.55
N LEU A 217 -30.85 11.01 -16.87
CA LEU A 217 -29.89 11.69 -17.76
C LEU A 217 -28.46 11.76 -17.17
N THR A 218 -28.22 11.16 -16.00
CA THR A 218 -26.89 11.01 -15.40
C THR A 218 -25.99 10.18 -16.30
N VAL A 219 -24.84 10.76 -16.63
CA VAL A 219 -23.76 10.08 -17.35
C VAL A 219 -23.37 8.82 -16.57
N PRO A 220 -23.36 7.63 -17.20
CA PRO A 220 -22.87 6.42 -16.55
C PRO A 220 -21.41 6.61 -16.11
N GLU A 221 -21.16 6.41 -14.83
CA GLU A 221 -19.83 6.53 -14.21
C GLU A 221 -19.34 5.19 -13.68
N GLU A 222 -18.03 5.03 -13.60
CA GLU A 222 -17.40 3.84 -13.05
C GLU A 222 -17.67 3.73 -11.55
N SER A 223 -17.97 2.51 -11.08
CA SER A 223 -18.49 2.27 -9.73
C SER A 223 -17.56 2.77 -8.61
N TRP A 224 -16.25 2.78 -8.88
CA TRP A 224 -15.22 3.21 -7.95
C TRP A 224 -15.25 4.72 -7.69
N ARG A 225 -15.73 5.55 -8.63
CA ARG A 225 -15.78 7.03 -8.50
C ARG A 225 -16.68 7.48 -7.36
N ARG A 226 -17.66 6.66 -6.98
CA ARG A 226 -18.52 6.88 -5.81
C ARG A 226 -17.78 6.81 -4.48
N ARG A 227 -16.64 6.13 -4.45
CA ARG A 227 -15.84 5.91 -3.23
C ARG A 227 -14.55 6.72 -3.23
N TYR A 228 -13.97 6.97 -4.41
CA TYR A 228 -12.66 7.59 -4.53
C TYR A 228 -12.68 8.72 -5.56
N PRO A 229 -12.15 9.91 -5.22
CA PRO A 229 -11.99 11.00 -6.18
C PRO A 229 -11.07 10.65 -7.35
N LEU A 230 -10.02 9.86 -7.06
CA LEU A 230 -9.09 9.28 -8.03
C LEU A 230 -8.98 7.79 -7.75
N PHE A 231 -8.78 7.00 -8.80
CA PHE A 231 -8.60 5.56 -8.64
C PHE A 231 -7.34 5.29 -7.80
N PRO A 232 -7.42 4.47 -6.73
CA PRO A 232 -6.26 4.19 -5.88
C PRO A 232 -5.10 3.57 -6.66
N ARG A 233 -3.87 3.95 -6.31
CA ARG A 233 -2.64 3.34 -6.85
C ARG A 233 -2.66 1.83 -6.60
N LEU A 234 -1.96 1.05 -7.41
CA LEU A 234 -1.88 -0.41 -7.19
C LEU A 234 -0.46 -0.79 -6.77
N LEU A 235 -0.32 -1.32 -5.55
CA LEU A 235 0.95 -1.71 -4.96
C LEU A 235 0.98 -3.23 -4.75
N PHE A 236 1.98 -3.90 -5.32
CA PHE A 236 2.26 -5.30 -5.05
C PHE A 236 3.45 -5.42 -4.09
N VAL A 237 3.24 -6.05 -2.94
CA VAL A 237 4.30 -6.34 -1.99
C VAL A 237 4.61 -7.83 -2.08
N LEU A 238 5.84 -8.15 -2.51
CA LEU A 238 6.26 -9.50 -2.85
C LEU A 238 7.07 -10.10 -1.69
N ASP A 239 6.64 -11.24 -1.16
CA ASP A 239 7.21 -11.92 0.00
C ASP A 239 7.23 -13.46 -0.17
N GLY A 240 7.85 -14.17 0.77
CA GLY A 240 7.77 -15.63 0.87
C GLY A 240 8.63 -16.37 -0.16
N THR A 241 9.52 -15.67 -0.86
CA THR A 241 10.44 -16.26 -1.84
C THR A 241 11.78 -15.51 -1.88
N GLY A 242 12.81 -16.16 -2.44
CA GLY A 242 14.13 -15.57 -2.60
C GLY A 242 14.21 -14.61 -3.80
N PRO A 243 15.37 -13.96 -4.03
CA PRO A 243 15.54 -12.95 -5.09
C PRO A 243 15.11 -13.43 -6.49
N ALA A 244 15.42 -14.68 -6.85
CA ALA A 244 14.99 -15.26 -8.13
C ALA A 244 13.46 -15.36 -8.23
N GLY A 245 12.77 -15.76 -7.17
CA GLY A 245 11.31 -15.88 -7.17
C GLY A 245 10.60 -14.53 -7.18
N ILE A 246 11.22 -13.49 -6.62
CA ILE A 246 10.78 -12.10 -6.73
C ILE A 246 10.93 -11.62 -8.17
N HIS A 247 12.09 -11.86 -8.79
CA HIS A 247 12.34 -11.50 -10.19
C HIS A 247 11.33 -12.15 -11.13
N THR A 248 11.05 -13.45 -10.97
CA THR A 248 10.03 -14.15 -11.78
C THR A 248 8.65 -13.50 -11.65
N ARG A 249 8.26 -13.04 -10.46
CA ARG A 249 6.97 -12.37 -10.23
C ARG A 249 6.91 -10.99 -10.86
N LEU A 250 7.98 -10.22 -10.75
CA LEU A 250 8.11 -8.94 -11.45
C LEU A 250 7.99 -9.13 -12.96
N THR A 251 8.71 -10.09 -13.54
CA THR A 251 8.66 -10.40 -14.97
C THR A 251 7.24 -10.79 -15.42
N ALA A 252 6.52 -11.59 -14.63
CA ALA A 252 5.13 -11.96 -14.95
C ALA A 252 4.18 -10.76 -14.89
N LEU A 253 4.31 -9.89 -13.88
CA LEU A 253 3.52 -8.64 -13.79
C LEU A 253 3.82 -7.73 -14.99
N GLN A 254 5.09 -7.54 -15.34
CA GLN A 254 5.52 -6.73 -16.48
C GLN A 254 5.03 -7.32 -17.81
N ALA A 255 5.07 -8.64 -17.98
CA ALA A 255 4.56 -9.32 -19.17
C ALA A 255 3.04 -9.11 -19.32
N ALA A 256 2.28 -9.25 -18.23
CA ALA A 256 0.85 -8.96 -18.23
C ALA A 256 0.54 -7.49 -18.52
N ALA A 257 1.35 -6.55 -18.04
CA ALA A 257 1.16 -5.13 -18.33
C ALA A 257 1.32 -4.74 -19.81
N ARG A 258 2.01 -5.56 -20.62
CA ARG A 258 2.10 -5.34 -22.08
C ARG A 258 0.82 -5.69 -22.84
N GLN A 259 -0.15 -6.32 -22.18
CA GLN A 259 -1.42 -6.67 -22.81
C GLN A 259 -2.26 -5.41 -23.07
N PRO A 260 -2.83 -5.22 -24.28
CA PRO A 260 -3.58 -4.02 -24.63
C PRO A 260 -4.74 -3.70 -23.68
N ALA A 261 -5.36 -4.73 -23.09
CA ALA A 261 -6.45 -4.60 -22.14
C ALA A 261 -6.08 -3.79 -20.88
N HIS A 262 -4.80 -3.65 -20.55
CA HIS A 262 -4.33 -2.93 -19.36
C HIS A 262 -3.85 -1.51 -19.65
N THR A 263 -3.81 -1.08 -20.93
CA THR A 263 -3.23 0.20 -21.35
C THR A 263 -3.84 1.40 -20.64
N ALA A 264 -5.17 1.48 -20.57
CA ALA A 264 -5.85 2.60 -19.90
C ALA A 264 -5.50 2.67 -18.40
N LEU A 265 -5.57 1.53 -17.70
CA LEU A 265 -5.19 1.44 -16.29
C LEU A 265 -3.72 1.89 -16.08
N LEU A 266 -2.82 1.37 -16.92
CA LEU A 266 -1.39 1.69 -16.88
C LEU A 266 -1.06 3.09 -17.36
N HIS A 267 -1.97 3.80 -18.00
CA HIS A 267 -1.82 5.21 -18.32
C HIS A 267 -2.25 6.06 -17.11
N ASP A 268 -3.39 5.71 -16.49
CA ASP A 268 -4.05 6.58 -15.52
C ASP A 268 -3.52 6.42 -14.08
N ILE A 269 -3.08 5.22 -13.68
CA ILE A 269 -2.66 4.97 -12.29
C ILE A 269 -1.27 4.34 -12.14
N PRO A 270 -0.44 4.79 -11.17
CA PRO A 270 0.79 4.09 -10.80
C PRO A 270 0.51 2.65 -10.37
N ILE A 271 1.17 1.70 -11.03
CA ILE A 271 1.19 0.28 -10.68
C ILE A 271 2.63 -0.11 -10.38
N LEU A 272 2.87 -0.49 -9.14
CA LEU A 272 4.21 -0.63 -8.57
C LEU A 272 4.33 -1.97 -7.84
N ALA A 273 5.54 -2.55 -7.85
CA ALA A 273 5.84 -3.74 -7.07
C ALA A 273 7.16 -3.60 -6.33
N ALA A 274 7.24 -4.14 -5.11
CA ALA A 274 8.47 -4.12 -4.32
C ALA A 274 8.60 -5.37 -3.44
N PRO A 275 9.82 -5.85 -3.17
CA PRO A 275 10.04 -6.91 -2.20
C PRO A 275 9.71 -6.42 -0.78
N MET A 276 9.06 -7.25 0.03
CA MET A 276 8.81 -6.96 1.46
C MET A 276 10.11 -6.69 2.22
N THR A 277 11.20 -7.38 1.88
CA THR A 277 12.53 -7.16 2.48
C THR A 277 13.05 -5.74 2.27
N ASP A 278 12.77 -5.14 1.11
CA ASP A 278 13.18 -3.78 0.80
C ASP A 278 12.30 -2.77 1.54
N LEU A 279 10.98 -3.05 1.65
CA LEU A 279 10.04 -2.24 2.44
C LEU A 279 10.47 -2.15 3.91
N LEU A 280 10.82 -3.28 4.53
CA LEU A 280 11.22 -3.33 5.93
C LEU A 280 12.58 -2.68 6.18
N ARG A 281 13.50 -2.76 5.22
CA ARG A 281 14.85 -2.21 5.35
C ARG A 281 14.92 -0.71 5.09
N HIS A 282 14.21 -0.24 4.05
CA HIS A 282 14.36 1.12 3.54
C HIS A 282 13.14 2.00 3.78
N GLY A 283 11.99 1.41 4.14
CA GLY A 283 10.72 2.11 4.27
C GLY A 283 9.97 2.22 2.93
N PRO A 284 8.63 2.22 2.93
CA PRO A 284 7.84 2.38 1.72
C PRO A 284 8.14 3.67 0.92
N ALA A 285 8.43 4.80 1.55
CA ALA A 285 8.73 6.07 0.86
C ALA A 285 10.01 6.04 0.01
N ALA A 286 10.94 5.12 0.29
CA ALA A 286 12.19 4.99 -0.45
C ALA A 286 11.96 4.59 -1.93
N PRO A 287 12.92 4.87 -2.82
CA PRO A 287 12.85 4.48 -4.23
C PRO A 287 13.16 2.98 -4.42
N ILE A 288 12.28 2.12 -3.88
CA ILE A 288 12.39 0.66 -3.93
C ILE A 288 11.37 0.01 -4.86
N TRP A 289 10.42 0.80 -5.39
CA TRP A 289 9.30 0.29 -6.14
C TRP A 289 9.60 0.20 -7.63
N HIS A 290 9.31 -0.96 -8.21
CA HIS A 290 9.43 -1.24 -9.64
C HIS A 290 8.13 -0.88 -10.36
N PRO A 291 8.13 0.08 -11.30
CA PRO A 291 6.98 0.32 -12.16
C PRO A 291 6.69 -0.87 -13.07
N ILE A 292 5.45 -1.37 -13.05
CA ILE A 292 5.08 -2.58 -13.82
C ILE A 292 4.93 -2.30 -15.33
N GLY A 293 4.64 -1.05 -15.72
CA GLY A 293 4.53 -0.63 -17.12
C GLY A 293 5.47 0.51 -17.52
N GLY A 294 6.50 0.78 -16.70
CA GLY A 294 7.43 1.91 -16.90
C GLY A 294 8.88 1.44 -17.11
N PRO A 295 9.83 2.38 -17.17
CA PRO A 295 11.26 2.04 -17.23
C PRO A 295 11.69 1.25 -15.99
N ASP A 296 12.79 0.50 -16.08
CA ASP A 296 13.37 -0.31 -14.98
C ASP A 296 13.94 0.55 -13.81
N GLN A 297 13.70 1.87 -13.83
CA GLN A 297 14.08 2.76 -12.75
C GLN A 297 13.14 2.58 -11.54
N ARG A 298 13.73 2.36 -10.37
CA ARG A 298 12.99 2.31 -9.11
C ARG A 298 12.51 3.71 -8.71
N VAL A 299 11.29 3.78 -8.18
CA VAL A 299 10.64 5.03 -7.76
C VAL A 299 10.07 4.91 -6.34
N GLY A 300 9.77 6.04 -5.71
CA GLY A 300 8.98 6.06 -4.47
C GLY A 300 7.50 5.86 -4.79
N TRP A 301 6.74 5.20 -3.92
CA TRP A 301 5.33 4.90 -4.21
C TRP A 301 4.42 6.14 -4.27
N MET A 302 4.86 7.27 -3.70
CA MET A 302 4.16 8.56 -3.71
C MET A 302 4.37 9.33 -5.02
N HIS A 303 5.36 8.94 -5.83
CA HIS A 303 5.73 9.61 -7.08
C HIS A 303 4.56 9.64 -8.08
N THR A 304 4.26 10.80 -8.65
CA THR A 304 3.26 10.94 -9.73
C THR A 304 3.98 10.79 -11.09
N ARG A 305 3.31 10.20 -12.08
CA ARG A 305 3.91 9.92 -13.40
C ARG A 305 4.43 11.17 -14.14
N HIS A 306 3.93 12.36 -13.82
CA HIS A 306 4.35 13.61 -14.47
C HIS A 306 5.76 14.08 -14.09
N THR A 307 6.42 13.44 -13.13
CA THR A 307 7.74 13.84 -12.61
C THR A 307 8.90 13.02 -13.13
N LEU A 308 8.70 12.14 -14.13
CA LEU A 308 9.83 11.54 -14.85
C LEU A 308 10.46 12.64 -15.72
N PRO A 309 11.75 13.02 -15.52
CA PRO A 309 12.45 13.76 -16.56
C PRO A 309 12.36 12.92 -17.82
N GLY A 310 11.84 13.52 -18.89
CA GLY A 310 11.84 12.89 -20.20
C GLY A 310 13.27 12.42 -20.53
N PRO A 311 13.44 11.42 -21.43
CA PRO A 311 14.76 10.99 -21.83
C PRO A 311 15.54 12.23 -22.23
N THR A 312 16.59 12.56 -21.46
CA THR A 312 17.56 13.60 -21.82
C THR A 312 18.03 13.20 -23.20
N THR A 313 17.50 13.87 -24.21
CA THR A 313 17.98 13.77 -25.57
C THR A 313 19.40 14.29 -25.45
N GLY A 314 20.36 13.37 -25.46
CA GLY A 314 21.77 13.71 -25.38
C GLY A 314 22.03 14.76 -26.45
N ALA A 315 22.28 15.99 -26.00
CA ALA A 315 22.82 17.01 -26.87
C ALA A 315 24.15 16.45 -27.36
N GLU A 316 24.19 15.99 -28.61
CA GLU A 316 25.43 15.69 -29.30
C GLU A 316 26.36 16.89 -29.11
N PRO A 317 27.62 16.69 -28.69
CA PRO A 317 28.57 17.78 -28.64
C PRO A 317 28.81 18.24 -30.08
N ARG A 318 28.29 19.42 -30.39
CA ARG A 318 28.48 20.11 -31.66
C ARG A 318 29.98 20.22 -31.92
N ALA A 319 30.47 19.50 -32.93
CA ALA A 319 31.86 19.55 -33.35
C ALA A 319 32.29 21.01 -33.58
N ALA A 320 33.29 21.45 -32.83
CA ALA A 320 33.90 22.76 -33.02
C ALA A 320 34.65 22.75 -34.36
N ALA A 321 34.27 23.66 -35.26
CA ALA A 321 35.02 23.94 -36.48
C ALA A 321 36.38 24.56 -36.12
N PRO A 322 37.46 24.26 -36.88
CA PRO A 322 38.81 24.66 -36.52
C PRO A 322 39.07 26.14 -36.81
N THR A 323 39.40 26.90 -35.77
CA THR A 323 39.95 28.25 -35.88
C THR A 323 41.34 28.21 -36.50
N THR A 324 41.48 28.90 -37.63
CA THR A 324 42.73 29.12 -38.35
C THR A 324 43.49 30.31 -37.75
N ALA A 325 44.72 30.07 -37.27
CA ALA A 325 45.87 30.99 -37.19
C ALA A 325 47.03 30.15 -36.61
N GLY A 326 48.21 30.01 -37.19
CA GLY A 326 48.95 30.90 -38.07
C GLY A 326 50.25 31.34 -37.39
N HIS A 327 51.17 30.42 -37.04
CA HIS A 327 52.61 30.72 -36.92
C HIS A 327 53.44 29.46 -36.62
N ARG A 328 54.46 29.21 -37.45
CA ARG A 328 55.57 28.28 -37.17
C ARG A 328 56.61 28.98 -36.27
N PRO A 329 57.29 28.20 -35.43
CA PRO A 329 58.74 28.33 -35.36
C PRO A 329 59.46 26.99 -35.56
N ASP A 330 60.55 27.07 -36.30
CA ASP A 330 61.58 26.07 -36.52
C ASP A 330 62.48 25.96 -35.29
N TRP A 331 62.77 24.73 -34.85
CA TRP A 331 63.84 24.39 -33.90
C TRP A 331 64.52 23.07 -34.30
N SER A 332 64.83 22.93 -35.58
CA SER A 332 65.95 22.07 -35.96
C SER A 332 67.24 22.66 -35.37
N GLN A 333 67.77 22.00 -34.33
CA GLN A 333 69.17 21.92 -33.88
C GLN A 333 69.22 21.70 -32.36
N LEU A 334 69.48 20.45 -31.94
CA LEU A 334 70.42 20.05 -30.86
C LEU A 334 70.10 18.61 -30.41
N ARG A 335 70.80 17.63 -30.99
CA ARG A 335 71.73 16.74 -30.27
C ARG A 335 72.29 15.67 -31.21
N THR A 336 73.63 15.66 -31.26
CA THR A 336 74.57 14.67 -31.80
C THR A 336 74.49 14.36 -33.28
#